data_AF-A0A969KC53-F1
#
_entry.id   AF-A0A969KC53-F1
#
_cell.length_a   1.000
_cell.length_b   1.000
_cell.length_c   1.000
_cell.angle_alpha   90.00
_cell.angle_beta   90.00
_cell.angle_gamma   90.00
#
_symmetry.space_group_name_H-M   'P 1'
#
loop_
_entity.id
_entity.type
_entity.pdbx_description
1 polymer ?
#
loop_
_entity_poly.entity_id
_entity_poly.type
_entity_poly.pdbx_seq_one_letter_code
_entity_poly.pdbx_strand_id
1 'polypeptide(L)' 'MYGFDGGKKVKGRRRHIVVESLGLVLQAIVTERNGGERIGAAYALMTLKEAWTEIVSPD' A
#
# COMPACT_ATOMS: atom_id res chain seq x y z
N MET A 1 -8.69 -12.73 -6.27
CA MET A 1 -9.35 -11.75 -7.15
C MET A 1 -8.27 -10.86 -7.80
N TYR A 2 -8.44 -10.46 -9.07
CA TYR A 2 -7.48 -9.68 -9.87
C TYR A 2 -8.22 -8.57 -10.63
N GLY A 3 -7.75 -7.32 -10.51
CA GLY A 3 -8.31 -6.16 -11.19
C GLY A 3 -7.67 -5.89 -12.56
N PHE A 4 -8.26 -5.00 -13.36
CA PHE A 4 -7.75 -4.55 -14.65
C PHE A 4 -7.47 -3.05 -14.64
N ASP A 5 -6.30 -2.64 -15.12
CA ASP A 5 -5.96 -1.23 -15.39
C ASP A 5 -6.30 -0.91 -16.84
N GLY A 6 -7.29 -0.04 -17.06
CA GLY A 6 -7.69 0.38 -18.41
C GLY A 6 -6.68 1.29 -19.12
N GLY A 7 -5.88 2.05 -18.38
CA GLY A 7 -4.83 2.90 -18.94
C GLY A 7 -3.63 2.08 -19.42
N LYS A 8 -3.21 1.08 -18.64
CA LYS A 8 -2.11 0.17 -19.00
C LYS A 8 -2.57 -1.07 -19.77
N LYS A 9 -3.88 -1.31 -19.87
CA LYS A 9 -4.51 -2.49 -20.48
C LYS A 9 -3.99 -3.83 -19.96
N VAL A 10 -3.73 -3.92 -18.65
CA VAL A 10 -3.19 -5.13 -18.00
C VAL A 10 -4.00 -5.55 -16.79
N LYS A 11 -4.16 -6.87 -16.60
CA LYS A 11 -4.74 -7.46 -15.39
C LYS A 11 -3.69 -7.60 -14.28
N GLY A 12 -4.13 -7.76 -13.04
CA GLY A 12 -3.28 -8.21 -11.95
C GLY A 12 -3.54 -7.51 -10.62
N ARG A 13 -2.44 -7.31 -9.88
CA ARG A 13 -2.39 -6.60 -8.60
C ARG A 13 -1.37 -5.47 -8.67
N ARG A 14 -1.50 -4.49 -7.79
CA ARG A 14 -0.52 -3.43 -7.57
C ARG A 14 0.05 -3.57 -6.17
N ARG A 15 1.32 -3.22 -6.00
CA ARG A 15 1.98 -3.11 -4.70
C ARG A 15 2.14 -1.63 -4.39
N HIS A 16 1.72 -1.21 -3.21
CA HIS A 16 2.02 0.11 -2.68
C HIS A 16 3.01 -0.10 -1.54
N ILE A 17 4.20 0.45 -1.69
CA ILE A 17 5.32 0.22 -0.77
C ILE A 17 5.69 1.59 -0.19
N VAL A 18 5.65 1.70 1.13
CA VAL A 18 6.13 2.87 1.86
C VAL A 18 7.56 2.58 2.28
N VAL A 19 8.46 3.49 1.93
CA VAL A 19 9.88 3.43 2.26
C VAL A 19 10.32 4.72 2.93
N GLU A 20 11.35 4.65 3.76
CA GLU A 20 12.07 5.84 4.21
C GLU A 20 13.22 6.21 3.25
N SER A 21 13.95 7.28 3.56
CA SER A 21 14.97 7.90 2.71
C SER A 21 16.17 7.00 2.34
N LEU A 22 16.56 6.03 3.17
CA LEU A 22 17.61 5.03 2.89
C LEU A 22 17.08 3.79 2.14
N GLY A 23 15.77 3.73 1.89
CA GLY A 23 15.12 2.64 1.15
C GLY A 23 14.65 1.47 2.01
N LEU A 24 14.64 1.58 3.34
CA LEU A 24 14.07 0.55 4.22
C LEU A 24 12.54 0.48 4.02
N VAL A 25 12.02 -0.74 3.89
CA VAL A 25 10.58 -0.97 3.70
C VAL A 25 9.87 -0.86 5.05
N LEU A 26 8.95 0.09 5.15
CA LEU A 26 8.14 0.32 6.34
C LEU A 26 6.79 -0.41 6.27
N GLN A 27 6.18 -0.45 5.07
CA GLN A 27 4.88 -1.10 4.85
C GLN A 27 4.74 -1.54 3.39
N ALA A 28 4.12 -2.69 3.17
CA ALA A 28 3.75 -3.16 1.83
C ALA A 28 2.31 -3.68 1.84
N ILE A 29 1.47 -3.09 0.99
CA ILE A 29 0.11 -3.58 0.77
C ILE A 29 -0.08 -4.00 -0.70
N VAL A 30 -0.96 -4.97 -0.90
CA VAL A 30 -1.30 -5.47 -2.23
C VAL A 30 -2.77 -5.22 -2.50
N THR A 31 -3.07 -4.44 -3.53
CA THR A 31 -4.45 -4.18 -3.97
C THR A 31 -4.69 -4.77 -5.35
N GLU A 32 -5.95 -4.92 -5.70
CA GLU A 32 -6.32 -5.16 -7.10
C GLU A 32 -5.87 -4.00 -8.01
N ARG A 33 -5.69 -4.30 -9.30
CA ARG A 33 -5.11 -3.35 -10.26
C ARG A 33 -6.10 -2.36 -10.86
N ASN A 34 -7.39 -2.50 -10.57
CA ASN A 34 -8.47 -1.55 -10.88
C ASN A 34 -8.64 -0.44 -9.80
N GLY A 35 -7.98 -0.55 -8.64
CA GLY A 35 -8.02 0.47 -7.60
C GLY A 35 -7.20 1.72 -7.95
N GLY A 36 -7.67 2.89 -7.51
CA GLY A 36 -7.00 4.17 -7.72
C GLY A 36 -5.73 4.33 -6.87
N GLU A 37 -4.69 4.95 -7.44
CA GLU A 37 -3.37 5.09 -6.80
C GLU A 37 -3.42 5.92 -5.51
N ARG A 38 -4.20 7.01 -5.49
CA ARG A 38 -4.35 7.86 -4.29
C ARG A 38 -4.96 7.09 -3.12
N ILE A 39 -5.97 6.25 -3.40
CA ILE A 39 -6.63 5.43 -2.38
C ILE A 39 -5.66 4.36 -1.87
N GLY A 40 -4.94 3.70 -2.76
CA GLY A 40 -3.91 2.73 -2.38
C GLY A 40 -2.81 3.34 -1.51
N ALA A 41 -2.31 4.52 -1.87
CA ALA A 41 -1.31 5.24 -1.08
C ALA A 41 -1.84 5.65 0.31
N ALA A 42 -3.05 6.21 0.38
CA ALA A 42 -3.68 6.57 1.66
C ALA A 42 -3.86 5.33 2.56
N TYR A 43 -4.31 4.22 2.00
CA TYR A 43 -4.48 2.97 2.73
C TYR A 43 -3.14 2.40 3.23
N ALA A 44 -2.07 2.48 2.43
CA ALA A 44 -0.73 2.08 2.85
C ALA A 44 -0.23 2.92 4.05
N LEU A 45 -0.48 4.23 4.05
CA LEU A 45 -0.10 5.12 5.14
C LEU A 45 -0.94 4.90 6.42
N MET A 46 -2.25 4.67 6.27
CA MET A 46 -3.14 4.40 7.40
C MET A 46 -2.73 3.11 8.13
N THR A 47 -2.52 2.03 7.37
CA THR A 47 -2.09 0.74 7.95
C THR A 47 -0.71 0.81 8.60
N LEU A 48 0.23 1.58 8.02
CA LEU A 48 1.52 1.85 8.68
C LEU A 48 1.34 2.62 9.99
N LYS A 49 0.48 3.64 10.03
CA LYS A 49 0.22 4.43 11.25
C LYS A 49 -0.35 3.56 12.36
N GLU A 50 -1.31 2.69 12.04
CA GLU A 50 -1.90 1.74 12.98
C GLU A 50 -0.83 0.80 13.55
N ALA A 51 -0.07 0.11 12.69
CA ALA A 51 1.00 -0.79 13.11
C ALA A 51 2.08 -0.09 13.92
N TRP A 52 2.47 1.14 13.55
CA TRP A 52 3.44 1.92 14.29
C TRP A 52 2.95 2.25 15.71
N THR A 53 1.65 2.58 15.85
CA THR A 53 1.05 2.95 17.14
C THR A 53 1.10 1.78 18.12
N GLU A 54 0.82 0.55 17.65
CA GLU A 54 0.95 -0.68 18.44
C GLU A 54 2.39 -0.93 18.92
N ILE A 55 3.40 -0.56 18.11
CA ILE A 55 4.82 -0.79 18.44
C ILE A 55 5.33 0.21 19.48
N VAL A 56 5.00 1.49 19.33
CA VAL A 56 5.56 2.55 20.21
C VAL A 56 4.76 2.78 21.48
N SER A 57 3.49 2.38 21.50
CA SER A 57 2.60 2.50 22.66
C SER A 57 1.77 1.22 22.84
N PRO A 58 2.41 0.07 23.12
CA PRO A 58 1.69 -1.14 23.48
C PRO A 58 0.98 -0.93 24.83
N ASP A 59 -0.27 -1.40 24.94
CA ASP A 59 -1.02 -1.46 26.20
C ASP A 59 -0.29 -2.25 27.30
#